data_AF-A0A947JAU3-F1
#
_entry.id   AF-A0A947JAU3-F1
#
_cell.length_a   1.000
_cell.length_b   1.000
_cell.length_c   1.000
_cell.angle_alpha   90.00
_cell.angle_beta   90.00
_cell.angle_gamma   90.00
#
_symmetry.space_group_name_H-M   'P 1'
#
loop_
_entity.id
_entity.type
_entity.pdbx_description
1 polymer ?
#
loop_
_entity_poly.entity_id
_entity_poly.type
_entity_poly.pdbx_seq_one_letter_code
_entity_poly.pdbx_strand_id
1 'polypeptide(L)' 'REYIDYYNNERQQWDLKKMTPVEYRNHLLSTA' A
#
# COMPACT_ATOMS: atom_id res chain seq x y z
N ARG A 1 13.05 9.22 -5.77
CA ARG A 1 12.58 7.96 -6.41
C ARG A 1 12.52 6.86 -5.38
N GLU A 2 13.64 6.50 -4.75
CA GLU A 2 13.72 5.52 -3.67
C GLU A 2 12.69 5.73 -2.55
N TYR A 3 12.48 6.98 -2.10
CA TYR A 3 11.46 7.28 -1.09
C TYR A 3 10.03 6.91 -1.52
N ILE A 4 9.69 7.17 -2.80
CA ILE A 4 8.35 6.87 -3.33
C ILE A 4 8.17 5.36 -3.45
N ASP A 5 9.20 4.66 -3.93
CA ASP A 5 9.16 3.20 -4.08
C ASP A 5 9.05 2.52 -2.71
N TYR A 6 9.84 2.96 -1.73
CA TYR A 6 9.74 2.53 -0.34
C TYR A 6 8.35 2.81 0.25
N TYR A 7 7.83 4.03 0.07
CA TYR A 7 6.52 4.41 0.59
C TYR A 7 5.39 3.56 0.01
N ASN A 8 5.45 3.27 -1.29
CA ASN A 8 4.39 2.55 -2.00
C ASN A 8 4.44 1.04 -1.82
N ASN A 9 5.62 0.45 -1.63
CA ASN A 9 5.81 -1.01 -1.66
C ASN A 9 6.30 -1.63 -0.35
N GLU A 10 6.90 -0.85 0.55
CA GLU A 10 7.57 -1.41 1.75
C GLU A 10 7.03 -0.83 3.05
N ARG A 11 6.60 0.44 3.06
CA ARG A 11 6.09 1.10 4.25
C ARG A 11 4.64 0.73 4.53
N GLN A 12 4.43 -0.20 5.46
CA GLN A 12 3.12 -0.53 5.99
C GLN A 12 2.46 0.68 6.66
N GLN A 13 1.18 0.92 6.34
CA GLN A 13 0.40 2.04 6.86
C GLN A 13 -0.60 1.53 7.90
N TRP A 14 -0.54 2.04 9.13
CA TRP A 14 -1.42 1.61 10.22
C TRP A 14 -2.90 1.83 9.90
N ASP A 15 -3.22 2.96 9.28
CA ASP A 15 -4.59 3.30 8.87
C ASP A 15 -5.10 2.42 7.72
N LEU A 16 -4.20 1.82 6.93
CA LEU A 16 -4.54 0.90 5.84
C LEU A 16 -4.50 -0.57 6.28
N LYS A 17 -4.87 -0.87 7.53
CA LYS A 17 -4.82 -2.23 8.10
C LYS A 17 -3.44 -2.87 7.98
N LYS A 18 -2.37 -2.06 8.08
CA LYS A 18 -0.96 -2.47 7.89
C LYS A 18 -0.61 -2.93 6.47
N MET A 19 -1.39 -2.56 5.46
CA MET A 19 -1.04 -2.75 4.05
C MET A 19 -0.18 -1.60 3.53
N THR A 20 0.60 -1.88 2.50
CA THR A 20 1.26 -0.86 1.68
C THR A 20 0.25 -0.20 0.73
N PRO A 21 0.52 1.00 0.21
CA PRO A 21 -0.36 1.66 -0.74
C PRO A 21 -0.73 0.80 -1.96
N VAL A 22 0.23 0.03 -2.50
CA VAL A 22 -0.03 -0.87 -3.64
C VAL A 22 -0.92 -2.04 -3.25
N GLU A 23 -0.66 -2.68 -2.12
CA GLU A 23 -1.51 -3.78 -1.61
C GLU A 23 -2.93 -3.32 -1.33
N TYR A 24 -3.09 -2.15 -0.69
CA TYR A 24 -4.41 -1.59 -0.39
C TYR A 24 -5.20 -1.30 -1.68
N ARG A 25 -4.54 -0.74 -2.70
CA ARG A 25 -5.16 -0.54 -4.02
C ARG A 25 -5.63 -1.85 -4.63
N ASN A 26 -4.79 -2.88 -4.63
CA ASN A 26 -5.15 -4.20 -5.19
C ASN A 26 -6.29 -4.86 -4.40
N HIS A 27 -6.29 -4.73 -3.07
CA HIS A 27 -7.39 -5.17 -2.22
C HIS A 27 -8.71 -4.50 -2.63
N LEU A 28 -8.73 -3.17 -2.77
CA LEU A 28 -9.92 -2.44 -3.19
C LEU A 28 -10.43 -2.87 -4.57
N LEU A 29 -9.52 -3.08 -5.53
CA LEU A 29 -9.86 -3.56 -6.88
C LEU A 29 -10.38 -5.01 -6.90
N SER A 30 -9.97 -5.84 -5.93
CA SER A 30 -10.48 -7.21 -5.79
C SER A 30 -11.81 -7.27 -5.03
N THR A 31 -12.15 -6.24 -4.25
CA THR A 31 -13.42 -6.14 -3.51
C THR A 31 -14.53 -5.42 -4.28
N ALA A 32 -14.18 -4.75 -5.38
CA ALA A 32 -15.12 -4.16 -6.33
C ALA A 32 -15.63 -5.20 -7.32
#